data_AF-A0A9D6ZLS1-F1
#
_entry.id   AF-A0A9D6ZLS1-F1
#
_cell.length_a   1.000
_cell.length_b   1.000
_cell.length_c   1.000
_cell.angle_alpha   90.00
_cell.angle_beta   90.00
_cell.angle_gamma   90.00
#
_symmetry.space_group_name_H-M   'P 1'
#
loop_
_entity.id
_entity.type
_entity.pdbx_description
1 polymer ?
#
loop_
_entity_poly.entity_id
_entity_poly.type
_entity_poly.pdbx_seq_one_letter_code
_entity_poly.pdbx_strand_id
1 'polypeptide(L)'
;MRRDNRYLSVAVLGAAAIAGLASCESTGAGECPGGCPAGQLCFYGACVPDPDAEAGTDIPADADAPGEADAETGGEAETGTDGAADADAGEEARTDADADTPDDADAESEAAEGDDAVADDGWADGCGPERCNALDDDCDGRTDEDFACLPGTVLSCTTWCGSAGTAACSDACLVPGTCTPPDEICDNRADDNCDGSIDEGCGGTNDTCAAPLDISAGGTFTGSTATMANDAGAPRTCVSTDPPTPAPDAFFFFDLTETSDVFVNSSGSFFDTVVYVGRTCGGGELGCNDDMDPPGGSGTTSYLDSGVTLRGLAAGRYYVTLDGWAADQAGDYTLTLYRTPAAANGDRCGNPIAIAPGTTTVSGDTCPLSPETAATCGGARNDGVYWFTVGATRTVSFSTCSAATTFDSMLYLRSDCDDASSELACNEDDASCAVGTGGSRLSTSLEPGIYYLFVDASATAGSGCGAFQLAVTGL
;
A
#
# COMPACT_ATOMS: atom_id res chain seq x y z
N MET A 1 29.67 -36.87 -11.24
CA MET A 1 29.33 -37.60 -12.49
C MET A 1 28.55 -36.64 -13.37
N ARG A 2 28.93 -36.55 -14.65
CA ARG A 2 28.55 -35.49 -15.60
C ARG A 2 27.03 -35.46 -15.85
N ARG A 3 26.42 -34.28 -15.86
CA ARG A 3 25.13 -33.99 -16.50
C ARG A 3 25.43 -33.36 -17.86
N ASP A 4 24.92 -33.99 -18.92
CA ASP A 4 25.11 -33.61 -20.30
C ASP A 4 24.16 -32.47 -20.72
N ASN A 5 24.75 -31.46 -21.35
CA ASN A 5 24.09 -30.42 -22.12
C ASN A 5 23.42 -31.00 -23.37
N ARG A 6 22.19 -30.58 -23.67
CA ARG A 6 21.64 -30.64 -25.03
C ARG A 6 21.17 -29.26 -25.47
N TYR A 7 22.01 -28.62 -26.27
CA TYR A 7 21.64 -27.52 -27.16
C TYR A 7 20.82 -28.08 -28.32
N LEU A 8 19.66 -27.49 -28.60
CA LEU A 8 18.90 -27.74 -29.83
C LEU A 8 19.30 -26.68 -30.87
N SER A 9 19.98 -27.13 -31.92
CA SER A 9 20.29 -26.34 -33.11
C SER A 9 19.09 -26.31 -34.05
N VAL A 10 18.67 -25.13 -34.50
CA VAL A 10 17.81 -24.99 -35.68
C VAL A 10 18.58 -24.23 -36.76
N ALA A 11 18.55 -24.82 -37.95
CA ALA A 11 19.38 -24.51 -39.10
C ALA A 11 18.95 -23.22 -39.82
N VAL A 12 19.96 -22.50 -40.28
CA VAL A 12 19.90 -21.37 -41.21
C VAL A 12 19.46 -21.87 -42.60
N LEU A 13 18.38 -21.31 -43.14
CA LEU A 13 18.00 -21.44 -44.54
C LEU A 13 17.88 -20.06 -45.20
N GLY A 14 18.88 -19.79 -46.05
CA GLY A 14 18.84 -19.11 -47.35
C GLY A 14 17.83 -17.98 -47.60
N ALA A 15 18.38 -16.76 -47.69
CA ALA A 15 17.75 -15.60 -48.31
C ALA A 15 17.65 -15.74 -49.85
N ALA A 16 16.49 -15.38 -50.40
CA ALA A 16 16.33 -14.90 -51.77
C ALA A 16 15.23 -13.83 -51.81
N ALA A 17 15.52 -12.75 -52.54
CA ALA A 17 14.92 -11.42 -52.49
C ALA A 17 13.48 -11.30 -53.03
N ILE A 18 12.72 -10.37 -52.45
CA ILE A 18 11.77 -9.50 -53.17
C ILE A 18 11.87 -8.08 -52.59
N ALA A 19 11.87 -7.12 -53.51
CA ALA A 19 12.25 -5.73 -53.34
C ALA A 19 11.20 -4.83 -52.64
N GLY A 20 11.70 -3.73 -52.07
CA GLY A 20 10.97 -2.47 -51.94
C GLY A 20 10.55 -2.13 -50.52
N LEU A 21 11.34 -1.29 -49.85
CA LEU A 21 10.90 -0.02 -49.25
C LEU A 21 12.12 0.66 -48.62
N ALA A 22 12.23 1.95 -48.93
CA ALA A 22 13.37 2.80 -48.65
C ALA A 22 13.57 3.05 -47.15
N SER A 23 14.83 3.32 -46.77
CA SER A 23 15.18 4.00 -45.52
C SER A 23 14.27 5.21 -45.28
N CYS A 24 13.67 5.28 -44.10
CA CYS A 24 13.14 6.53 -43.58
C CYS A 24 14.11 7.02 -42.49
N GLU A 25 15.11 7.79 -42.92
CA GLU A 25 15.78 8.76 -42.04
C GLU A 25 14.79 9.92 -41.84
N SER A 26 14.23 10.08 -40.64
CA SER A 26 13.29 11.18 -40.37
C SER A 26 14.04 12.47 -40.04
N THR A 27 14.64 13.11 -41.04
CA THR A 27 14.88 14.56 -41.01
C THR A 27 13.60 15.26 -41.47
N GLY A 28 12.62 15.35 -40.58
CA GLY A 28 11.33 15.99 -40.83
C GLY A 28 11.29 17.45 -40.42
N ALA A 29 12.20 18.28 -40.95
CA ALA A 29 12.01 19.73 -40.95
C ALA A 29 10.98 20.05 -42.04
N GLY A 30 9.70 20.15 -41.68
CA GLY A 30 8.68 20.68 -42.59
C GLY A 30 9.00 22.15 -42.86
N GLU A 31 9.18 22.54 -44.12
CA GLU A 31 9.43 23.94 -44.49
C GLU A 31 8.15 24.78 -44.32
N CYS A 32 8.21 25.83 -43.51
CA CYS A 32 7.14 26.83 -43.40
C CYS A 32 7.19 27.75 -44.64
N PRO A 33 6.13 27.84 -45.48
CA PRO A 33 6.12 28.73 -46.64
C PRO A 33 6.15 30.19 -46.18
N GLY A 34 7.33 30.82 -46.21
CA GLY A 34 7.53 32.22 -45.82
C GLY A 34 8.56 32.46 -44.70
N GLY A 35 9.08 31.40 -44.08
CA GLY A 35 10.00 31.50 -42.94
C GLY A 35 9.31 31.93 -41.63
N CYS A 36 9.90 31.56 -40.49
CA CYS A 36 9.39 31.97 -39.17
C CYS A 36 10.07 33.26 -38.67
N PRO A 37 9.39 34.06 -37.81
CA PRO A 37 10.00 35.21 -37.14
C PRO A 37 11.23 34.81 -36.30
N ALA A 38 12.11 35.77 -36.00
CA ALA A 38 13.27 35.54 -35.14
C ALA A 38 12.84 35.03 -33.76
N GLY A 39 13.48 33.96 -33.28
CA GLY A 39 13.14 33.28 -32.02
C GLY A 39 12.05 32.19 -32.14
N GLN A 40 11.71 31.75 -33.36
CA GLN A 40 10.77 30.66 -33.60
C GLN A 40 11.30 29.62 -34.60
N LEU A 41 10.96 28.35 -34.37
CA LEU A 41 11.26 27.21 -35.24
C LEU A 41 10.00 26.74 -35.97
N CYS A 42 10.15 26.18 -37.18
CA CYS A 42 9.03 25.58 -37.90
C CYS A 42 8.84 24.13 -37.47
N PHE A 43 7.68 23.82 -36.90
CA PHE A 43 7.29 22.47 -36.49
C PHE A 43 5.94 22.13 -37.12
N TYR A 44 5.91 21.12 -38.00
CA TYR A 44 4.72 20.71 -38.77
C TYR A 44 3.96 21.87 -39.47
N GLY A 45 4.69 22.84 -40.02
CA GLY A 45 4.10 23.95 -40.77
C GLY A 45 3.54 25.10 -39.90
N ALA A 46 3.78 25.06 -38.58
CA ALA A 46 3.50 26.17 -37.66
C ALA A 46 4.80 26.70 -37.05
N CYS A 47 4.87 28.01 -36.81
CA CYS A 47 6.00 28.62 -36.10
C CYS A 47 5.77 28.50 -34.59
N VAL A 48 6.67 27.79 -33.91
CA VAL A 48 6.67 27.60 -32.45
C VAL A 48 7.87 28.30 -31.83
N PRO A 49 7.79 28.79 -30.58
CA PRO A 49 8.93 29.40 -29.89
C PRO A 49 10.14 28.48 -29.87
N ASP A 50 11.32 29.03 -30.18
CA ASP A 50 12.58 28.30 -30.09
C ASP A 50 12.95 28.10 -28.61
N PRO A 51 13.00 26.86 -28.11
CA PRO A 51 13.32 26.60 -26.71
C PRO A 51 14.76 26.97 -26.33
N ASP A 52 15.63 27.21 -27.31
CA ASP A 52 17.04 27.57 -27.11
C ASP A 52 17.33 29.07 -27.34
N ALA A 53 16.29 29.90 -27.51
CA ALA A 53 16.46 31.35 -27.67
C ALA A 53 16.80 32.03 -26.32
N GLU A 54 18.09 32.10 -26.01
CA GLU A 54 18.66 32.89 -24.90
C GLU A 54 18.09 34.32 -24.90
N ALA A 55 17.35 34.66 -23.85
CA ALA A 55 16.79 35.98 -23.62
C ALA A 55 17.92 36.98 -23.35
N GLY A 56 18.33 37.69 -24.40
CA GLY A 56 19.25 38.81 -24.30
C GLY A 56 18.59 40.07 -23.72
N THR A 57 19.22 40.56 -22.66
CA THR A 57 19.46 41.98 -22.30
C THR A 57 18.49 42.75 -21.39
N ASP A 58 19.15 43.40 -20.40
CA ASP A 58 18.88 44.71 -19.78
C ASP A 58 18.06 44.80 -18.48
N ILE A 59 18.79 44.69 -17.36
CA ILE A 59 18.42 45.27 -16.06
C ILE A 59 18.86 46.74 -16.04
N PRO A 60 17.96 47.74 -15.92
CA PRO A 60 18.34 49.06 -15.46
C PRO A 60 18.33 49.11 -13.93
N ALA A 61 19.35 49.78 -13.39
CA ALA A 61 19.53 50.07 -11.99
C ALA A 61 18.66 51.25 -11.52
N ASP A 62 18.25 51.14 -10.26
CA ASP A 62 18.17 52.18 -9.22
C ASP A 62 17.06 53.26 -9.28
N ALA A 63 16.25 53.31 -8.19
CA ALA A 63 15.69 54.53 -7.60
C ALA A 63 15.03 54.24 -6.21
N ASP A 64 15.76 54.58 -5.16
CA ASP A 64 15.42 55.10 -3.82
C ASP A 64 13.94 55.28 -3.38
N ALA A 65 13.60 54.62 -2.24
CA ALA A 65 13.06 55.10 -0.92
C ALA A 65 11.88 56.11 -0.82
N PRO A 66 11.24 56.37 0.37
CA PRO A 66 11.42 55.86 1.75
C PRO A 66 10.12 55.21 2.32
N GLY A 67 9.99 54.57 3.49
CA GLY A 67 10.57 54.73 4.82
C GLY A 67 9.53 55.36 5.75
N GLU A 68 9.01 54.61 6.74
CA GLU A 68 8.66 55.11 8.09
C GLU A 68 8.27 53.97 9.05
N ALA A 69 8.61 54.20 10.32
CA ALA A 69 8.68 53.27 11.43
C ALA A 69 7.59 53.55 12.48
N ASP A 70 7.65 52.76 13.56
CA ASP A 70 7.12 52.96 14.91
C ASP A 70 5.67 52.48 15.19
N ALA A 71 5.52 51.45 16.03
CA ALA A 71 5.48 51.61 17.49
C ALA A 71 5.05 50.31 18.21
N GLU A 72 5.78 50.05 19.29
CA GLU A 72 5.65 48.98 20.29
C GLU A 72 4.64 49.33 21.39
N THR A 73 4.42 48.37 22.32
CA THR A 73 3.78 48.43 23.66
C THR A 73 2.26 48.26 23.85
N GLY A 74 1.88 47.15 24.49
CA GLY A 74 1.60 47.14 25.95
C GLY A 74 0.16 46.90 26.44
N GLY A 75 -0.01 45.95 27.39
CA GLY A 75 -1.12 45.85 28.36
C GLY A 75 -1.89 44.53 28.30
N GLU A 76 -1.60 43.52 29.14
CA GLU A 76 -2.21 43.26 30.48
C GLU A 76 -3.73 42.96 30.42
N ALA A 77 -4.35 42.03 31.15
CA ALA A 77 -3.99 40.86 31.95
C ALA A 77 -5.34 40.23 32.43
N GLU A 78 -5.28 38.98 32.91
CA GLU A 78 -6.12 38.42 34.00
C GLU A 78 -7.61 38.00 33.79
N THR A 79 -7.82 36.70 34.03
CA THR A 79 -8.77 36.08 35.01
C THR A 79 -10.19 35.62 34.64
N GLY A 80 -10.50 34.44 35.20
CA GLY A 80 -11.84 33.98 35.62
C GLY A 80 -12.34 32.77 34.84
N THR A 81 -12.06 31.52 35.23
CA THR A 81 -12.86 30.69 36.19
C THR A 81 -14.25 30.34 35.59
N ASP A 82 -14.94 29.22 35.82
CA ASP A 82 -14.92 28.03 36.67
C ASP A 82 -16.23 27.28 36.32
N GLY A 83 -16.27 25.95 36.41
CA GLY A 83 -17.50 25.20 36.18
C GLY A 83 -17.36 23.69 36.19
N ALA A 84 -17.30 23.12 37.39
CA ALA A 84 -17.29 21.68 37.68
C ALA A 84 -18.70 21.09 37.86
N ALA A 85 -18.85 19.80 37.54
CA ALA A 85 -19.69 18.77 38.17
C ALA A 85 -19.34 17.42 37.48
N ASP A 86 -18.80 16.37 38.10
CA ASP A 86 -19.32 15.50 39.19
C ASP A 86 -20.61 14.77 38.74
N ALA A 87 -20.82 13.45 38.80
CA ALA A 87 -20.16 12.31 39.45
C ALA A 87 -20.65 10.99 38.79
N ASP A 88 -19.94 9.89 39.08
CA ASP A 88 -20.45 8.69 39.78
C ASP A 88 -20.08 7.31 39.18
N ALA A 89 -19.83 6.40 40.11
CA ALA A 89 -19.12 5.13 40.03
C ALA A 89 -20.00 3.91 39.68
N GLY A 90 -19.34 2.77 39.41
CA GLY A 90 -19.99 1.47 39.27
C GLY A 90 -18.98 0.31 39.23
N GLU A 91 -18.67 -0.20 40.41
CA GLU A 91 -17.86 -1.36 40.75
C GLU A 91 -18.66 -2.67 40.61
N GLU A 92 -18.08 -3.73 40.07
CA GLU A 92 -18.59 -5.11 40.24
C GLU A 92 -17.41 -6.08 40.41
N ALA A 93 -17.38 -6.72 41.57
CA ALA A 93 -16.46 -7.76 41.99
C ALA A 93 -16.82 -9.12 41.38
N ARG A 94 -15.82 -10.00 41.17
CA ARG A 94 -16.02 -11.46 41.10
C ARG A 94 -14.92 -12.19 41.87
N THR A 95 -15.38 -13.21 42.58
CA THR A 95 -14.78 -13.95 43.68
C THR A 95 -13.97 -15.18 43.25
N ASP A 96 -12.98 -15.51 44.08
CA ASP A 96 -12.22 -16.74 44.34
C ASP A 96 -12.70 -18.09 43.74
N ALA A 97 -11.74 -18.92 43.30
CA ALA A 97 -11.50 -20.25 43.89
C ALA A 97 -10.21 -20.91 43.33
N ASP A 98 -9.45 -21.49 44.26
CA ASP A 98 -8.18 -22.20 44.14
C ASP A 98 -8.21 -23.51 43.33
N ALA A 99 -7.05 -23.94 42.81
CA ALA A 99 -6.35 -25.17 43.25
C ALA A 99 -5.26 -25.64 42.25
N ASP A 100 -4.02 -25.63 42.76
CA ASP A 100 -2.97 -26.65 42.69
C ASP A 100 -2.59 -27.37 41.37
N THR A 101 -1.34 -27.12 40.96
CA THR A 101 -0.45 -28.05 40.24
C THR A 101 0.00 -29.18 41.19
N PRO A 102 0.46 -30.37 40.71
CA PRO A 102 1.88 -30.51 40.31
C PRO A 102 2.23 -31.59 39.25
N ASP A 103 3.37 -31.36 38.59
CA ASP A 103 4.53 -32.22 38.27
C ASP A 103 4.46 -33.73 37.87
N ASP A 104 5.51 -34.06 37.10
CA ASP A 104 6.19 -35.36 36.85
C ASP A 104 5.64 -36.23 35.69
N ALA A 105 6.31 -36.36 34.53
CA ALA A 105 7.63 -36.93 34.22
C ALA A 105 7.65 -38.47 34.07
N ASP A 106 8.30 -38.90 32.97
CA ASP A 106 8.91 -40.21 32.67
C ASP A 106 7.96 -41.40 32.38
N ALA A 107 7.90 -41.92 31.14
CA ALA A 107 8.88 -42.71 30.38
C ALA A 107 8.85 -44.23 30.65
N GLU A 108 8.86 -44.97 29.53
CA GLU A 108 9.21 -46.39 29.33
C GLU A 108 8.21 -47.50 29.71
N SER A 109 7.77 -48.27 28.70
CA SER A 109 8.05 -49.71 28.69
C SER A 109 7.83 -50.33 27.31
N GLU A 110 8.82 -51.11 26.90
CA GLU A 110 9.01 -51.74 25.61
C GLU A 110 8.02 -52.86 25.23
N ALA A 111 8.11 -53.19 23.94
CA ALA A 111 7.55 -54.30 23.19
C ALA A 111 7.51 -55.67 23.91
N ALA A 112 6.47 -56.43 23.55
CA ALA A 112 6.56 -57.88 23.44
C ALA A 112 5.89 -58.33 22.13
N GLU A 113 6.67 -59.04 21.32
CA GLU A 113 6.31 -59.60 20.03
C GLU A 113 5.25 -60.70 20.14
N GLY A 114 4.46 -60.84 19.07
CA GLY A 114 3.48 -61.91 18.88
C GLY A 114 2.92 -61.87 17.47
N ASP A 115 3.74 -62.32 16.51
CA ASP A 115 3.41 -62.56 15.11
C ASP A 115 2.37 -63.71 15.02
N ASP A 116 1.17 -63.45 14.48
CA ASP A 116 0.44 -64.45 13.69
C ASP A 116 -0.68 -63.82 12.87
N ALA A 117 -0.71 -64.21 11.60
CA ALA A 117 -1.46 -63.57 10.55
C ALA A 117 -2.74 -64.36 10.16
N VAL A 118 -3.74 -63.59 9.75
CA VAL A 118 -4.81 -63.86 8.77
C VAL A 118 -6.05 -64.69 9.21
N ALA A 119 -7.12 -63.91 9.43
CA ALA A 119 -8.52 -64.06 8.99
C ALA A 119 -9.36 -65.28 9.41
N ASP A 120 -10.50 -65.03 10.06
CA ASP A 120 -11.80 -64.77 9.40
C ASP A 120 -12.94 -65.20 10.33
N ASP A 121 -13.51 -64.27 11.09
CA ASP A 121 -14.90 -64.32 11.55
C ASP A 121 -15.30 -63.12 12.44
N GLY A 122 -15.93 -62.11 11.84
CA GLY A 122 -17.00 -61.35 12.50
C GLY A 122 -16.76 -59.86 12.75
N TRP A 123 -17.22 -59.05 11.79
CA TRP A 123 -17.95 -57.79 11.99
C TRP A 123 -17.29 -56.77 12.94
N ALA A 124 -16.60 -55.77 12.37
CA ALA A 124 -16.42 -54.50 13.06
C ALA A 124 -17.82 -53.93 13.36
N ASP A 125 -18.20 -53.95 14.63
CA ASP A 125 -19.53 -53.66 15.18
C ASP A 125 -19.90 -52.16 15.09
N GLY A 126 -19.62 -51.54 13.94
CA GLY A 126 -19.79 -50.11 13.68
C GLY A 126 -19.81 -49.74 12.19
N CYS A 127 -19.26 -50.58 11.30
CA CYS A 127 -19.29 -50.28 9.86
C CYS A 127 -20.61 -50.76 9.25
N GLY A 128 -21.40 -49.82 8.72
CA GLY A 128 -22.71 -50.02 8.12
C GLY A 128 -22.72 -49.67 6.63
N PRO A 129 -23.89 -49.66 5.97
CA PRO A 129 -24.00 -49.03 4.67
C PRO A 129 -23.76 -47.52 4.82
N GLU A 130 -23.05 -46.94 3.86
CA GLU A 130 -22.68 -45.53 3.87
C GLU A 130 -23.90 -44.63 4.03
N ARG A 131 -23.80 -43.63 4.92
CA ARG A 131 -24.86 -42.66 5.16
C ARG A 131 -24.28 -41.28 5.01
N CYS A 132 -25.00 -40.45 4.28
CA CYS A 132 -24.73 -39.04 4.15
C CYS A 132 -24.68 -38.30 5.51
N ASN A 133 -23.51 -38.26 6.15
CA ASN A 133 -23.34 -37.65 7.48
C ASN A 133 -21.93 -37.08 7.71
N ALA A 134 -21.10 -37.00 6.67
CA ALA A 134 -19.71 -36.55 6.73
C ALA A 134 -18.79 -37.43 7.58
N LEU A 135 -19.11 -38.72 7.72
CA LEU A 135 -18.27 -39.76 8.34
C LEU A 135 -18.06 -40.91 7.37
N ASP A 136 -17.00 -41.68 7.59
CA ASP A 136 -16.73 -42.95 6.91
C ASP A 136 -17.53 -44.05 7.62
N ASP A 137 -18.77 -44.30 7.19
CA ASP A 137 -19.69 -45.24 7.84
C ASP A 137 -19.45 -46.70 7.39
N ASP A 138 -18.87 -46.93 6.21
CA ASP A 138 -18.55 -48.25 5.67
C ASP A 138 -17.08 -48.69 5.88
N CYS A 139 -16.26 -47.78 6.41
CA CYS A 139 -14.88 -47.96 6.82
C CYS A 139 -13.92 -48.28 5.65
N ASP A 140 -14.19 -47.76 4.45
CA ASP A 140 -13.33 -47.93 3.27
C ASP A 140 -12.17 -46.90 3.20
N GLY A 141 -12.16 -45.92 4.11
CA GLY A 141 -11.16 -44.86 4.22
C GLY A 141 -11.52 -43.59 3.44
N ARG A 142 -12.76 -43.46 2.96
CA ARG A 142 -13.32 -42.27 2.33
C ARG A 142 -14.58 -41.85 3.08
N THR A 143 -15.16 -40.73 2.68
CA THR A 143 -16.29 -40.13 3.41
C THR A 143 -17.37 -39.86 2.39
N ASP A 144 -18.56 -40.42 2.61
CA ASP A 144 -19.75 -40.27 1.77
C ASP A 144 -19.51 -40.46 0.24
N GLU A 145 -18.52 -41.29 -0.16
CA GLU A 145 -18.08 -41.45 -1.55
C GLU A 145 -19.08 -42.20 -2.44
N ASP A 146 -19.97 -42.97 -1.82
CA ASP A 146 -21.10 -43.62 -2.49
C ASP A 146 -22.25 -42.65 -2.83
N PHE A 147 -22.14 -41.37 -2.43
CA PHE A 147 -23.10 -40.32 -2.77
C PHE A 147 -22.61 -39.38 -3.88
N ALA A 148 -23.52 -38.54 -4.40
CA ALA A 148 -23.23 -37.66 -5.53
C ALA A 148 -22.24 -36.54 -5.18
N CYS A 149 -22.19 -36.14 -3.90
CA CYS A 149 -21.29 -35.13 -3.36
C CYS A 149 -21.24 -35.20 -1.83
N LEU A 150 -20.18 -34.67 -1.24
CA LEU A 150 -20.01 -34.52 0.20
C LEU A 150 -20.88 -33.38 0.74
N PRO A 151 -21.60 -33.53 1.88
CA PRO A 151 -22.42 -32.49 2.46
C PRO A 151 -21.67 -31.17 2.64
N GLY A 152 -22.30 -30.05 2.24
CA GLY A 152 -21.73 -28.72 2.39
C GLY A 152 -20.59 -28.39 1.42
N THR A 153 -20.14 -29.32 0.58
CA THR A 153 -19.16 -28.98 -0.46
C THR A 153 -19.77 -28.05 -1.50
N VAL A 154 -19.02 -27.01 -1.87
CA VAL A 154 -19.42 -26.06 -2.91
C VAL A 154 -18.96 -26.60 -4.25
N LEU A 155 -19.91 -26.81 -5.16
CA LEU A 155 -19.68 -27.28 -6.52
C LEU A 155 -19.88 -26.12 -7.50
N SER A 156 -19.05 -26.07 -8.54
CA SER A 156 -19.25 -25.17 -9.67
C SER A 156 -20.33 -25.70 -10.61
N CYS A 157 -21.20 -24.81 -11.08
CA CYS A 157 -22.30 -25.14 -11.98
C CYS A 157 -22.50 -24.02 -13.01
N THR A 158 -23.23 -24.31 -14.09
CA THR A 158 -23.64 -23.29 -15.06
C THR A 158 -25.04 -22.81 -14.69
N THR A 159 -25.22 -21.50 -14.59
CA THR A 159 -26.51 -20.88 -14.33
C THR A 159 -27.42 -20.95 -15.55
N TRP A 160 -28.67 -20.52 -15.40
CA TRP A 160 -29.63 -20.56 -16.50
C TRP A 160 -29.34 -19.52 -17.60
N CYS A 161 -28.66 -18.42 -17.26
CA CYS A 161 -28.25 -17.38 -18.20
C CYS A 161 -26.86 -17.65 -18.82
N GLY A 162 -26.11 -18.62 -18.27
CA GLY A 162 -24.84 -19.10 -18.84
C GLY A 162 -23.59 -18.70 -18.05
N SER A 163 -23.74 -17.90 -16.98
CA SER A 163 -22.67 -17.56 -16.04
C SER A 163 -22.21 -18.76 -15.19
N ALA A 164 -21.00 -18.66 -14.61
CA ALA A 164 -20.44 -19.67 -13.72
C ALA A 164 -20.91 -19.42 -12.28
N GLY A 165 -21.84 -20.24 -11.81
CA GLY A 165 -22.42 -20.13 -10.47
C GLY A 165 -21.95 -21.24 -9.52
N THR A 166 -22.52 -21.24 -8.33
CA THR A 166 -22.21 -22.23 -7.29
C THR A 166 -23.46 -22.90 -6.72
N ALA A 167 -23.31 -24.17 -6.32
CA ALA A 167 -24.33 -24.92 -5.61
C ALA A 167 -23.68 -25.71 -4.45
N ALA A 168 -24.22 -25.55 -3.24
CA ALA A 168 -23.78 -26.32 -2.08
C ALA A 168 -24.46 -27.70 -2.08
N CYS A 169 -23.68 -28.77 -1.95
CA CYS A 169 -24.22 -30.11 -1.78
C CYS A 169 -25.12 -30.15 -0.53
N SER A 170 -26.34 -30.65 -0.70
CA SER A 170 -27.33 -30.71 0.39
C SER A 170 -26.92 -31.70 1.49
N ASP A 171 -27.54 -31.57 2.67
CA ASP A 171 -27.41 -32.55 3.77
C ASP A 171 -27.91 -33.96 3.42
N ALA A 172 -28.47 -34.14 2.23
CA ALA A 172 -28.85 -35.44 1.67
C ALA A 172 -27.82 -35.97 0.65
N CYS A 173 -26.67 -35.31 0.52
CA CYS A 173 -25.59 -35.64 -0.42
C CYS A 173 -26.05 -35.64 -1.88
N LEU A 174 -27.00 -34.75 -2.17
CA LEU A 174 -27.54 -34.50 -3.50
C LEU A 174 -27.06 -33.15 -3.97
N VAL A 175 -26.61 -33.10 -5.23
CA VAL A 175 -26.34 -31.86 -5.96
C VAL A 175 -27.69 -31.16 -6.19
N PRO A 176 -27.89 -29.94 -5.67
CA PRO A 176 -29.12 -29.19 -5.92
C PRO A 176 -29.33 -28.94 -7.41
N GLY A 177 -30.59 -28.97 -7.86
CA GLY A 177 -30.93 -28.64 -9.25
C GLY A 177 -30.89 -27.15 -9.58
N THR A 178 -30.65 -26.29 -8.58
CA THR A 178 -30.59 -24.83 -8.73
C THR A 178 -29.16 -24.36 -8.52
N CYS A 179 -28.59 -23.72 -9.55
CA CYS A 179 -27.30 -23.06 -9.49
C CYS A 179 -27.51 -21.60 -9.04
N THR A 180 -26.81 -21.16 -7.99
CA THR A 180 -26.87 -19.77 -7.53
C THR A 180 -25.93 -18.95 -8.43
N PRO A 181 -26.45 -17.93 -9.13
CA PRO A 181 -25.61 -17.02 -9.90
C PRO A 181 -24.61 -16.25 -9.01
N PRO A 182 -23.43 -15.88 -9.52
CA PRO A 182 -22.51 -14.97 -8.85
C PRO A 182 -23.10 -13.56 -8.74
N ASP A 183 -22.40 -12.67 -8.02
CA ASP A 183 -22.65 -11.23 -8.09
C ASP A 183 -22.28 -10.69 -9.49
N GLU A 184 -22.80 -9.51 -9.84
CA GLU A 184 -22.50 -8.87 -11.14
C GLU A 184 -21.03 -8.51 -11.30
N ILE A 185 -20.47 -8.85 -12.46
CA ILE A 185 -19.14 -8.39 -12.87
C ILE A 185 -19.34 -7.30 -13.92
N CYS A 186 -19.13 -6.07 -13.49
CA CYS A 186 -19.36 -4.90 -14.32
C CYS A 186 -18.46 -4.83 -15.56
N ASP A 187 -19.00 -4.24 -16.63
CA ASP A 187 -18.36 -3.99 -17.93
C ASP A 187 -17.89 -5.24 -18.70
N ASN A 188 -18.33 -6.43 -18.31
CA ASN A 188 -18.03 -7.66 -19.04
C ASN A 188 -19.09 -7.96 -20.14
N ARG A 189 -20.16 -7.16 -20.21
CA ARG A 189 -21.29 -7.30 -21.16
C ARG A 189 -22.04 -8.61 -21.04
N ALA A 190 -22.04 -9.19 -19.85
CA ALA A 190 -22.82 -10.35 -19.48
C ALA A 190 -23.87 -9.97 -18.43
N ASP A 191 -24.83 -10.86 -18.28
CA ASP A 191 -25.80 -10.88 -17.19
C ASP A 191 -25.28 -11.97 -16.25
N ASP A 192 -24.47 -11.61 -15.24
CA ASP A 192 -23.78 -12.59 -14.40
C ASP A 192 -24.67 -13.11 -13.28
N ASN A 193 -25.48 -12.24 -12.69
CA ASN A 193 -26.43 -12.53 -11.62
C ASN A 193 -27.75 -13.14 -12.15
N CYS A 194 -27.91 -13.19 -13.47
CA CYS A 194 -29.09 -13.67 -14.16
C CYS A 194 -30.39 -12.94 -13.75
N ASP A 195 -30.40 -11.63 -13.66
CA ASP A 195 -31.59 -10.82 -13.40
C ASP A 195 -32.30 -10.33 -14.69
N GLY A 196 -31.65 -10.54 -15.84
CA GLY A 196 -32.15 -10.19 -17.16
C GLY A 196 -31.73 -8.81 -17.66
N SER A 197 -30.89 -8.10 -16.91
CA SER A 197 -30.18 -6.90 -17.33
C SER A 197 -28.71 -7.26 -17.63
N ILE A 198 -27.98 -6.36 -18.28
CA ILE A 198 -26.56 -6.55 -18.58
C ILE A 198 -25.83 -5.40 -17.89
N ASP A 199 -24.76 -5.72 -17.15
CA ASP A 199 -23.91 -4.76 -16.42
C ASP A 199 -24.72 -3.80 -15.51
N GLU A 200 -25.70 -4.30 -14.75
CA GLU A 200 -26.47 -3.54 -13.76
C GLU A 200 -25.98 -3.76 -12.32
N GLY A 201 -26.42 -2.91 -11.39
CA GLY A 201 -25.93 -2.98 -10.00
C GLY A 201 -24.49 -2.51 -9.81
N CYS A 202 -23.80 -2.18 -10.91
CA CYS A 202 -22.57 -1.39 -10.97
C CYS A 202 -22.83 0.00 -10.36
N GLY A 203 -21.92 0.48 -9.53
CA GLY A 203 -22.13 1.73 -8.79
C GLY A 203 -22.00 1.60 -7.29
N GLY A 204 -20.98 0.90 -6.81
CA GLY A 204 -20.52 1.07 -5.43
C GLY A 204 -20.38 2.57 -5.08
N THR A 205 -20.42 2.93 -3.80
CA THR A 205 -20.04 4.29 -3.41
C THR A 205 -18.69 4.59 -4.05
N ASN A 206 -18.56 5.71 -4.77
CA ASN A 206 -17.30 6.16 -5.37
C ASN A 206 -16.85 5.51 -6.69
N ASP A 207 -17.71 4.68 -7.29
CA ASP A 207 -17.47 3.99 -8.58
C ASP A 207 -17.30 4.96 -9.77
N THR A 208 -17.96 6.12 -9.73
CA THR A 208 -17.91 7.06 -10.86
C THR A 208 -17.51 8.47 -10.40
N CYS A 209 -16.95 9.23 -11.33
CA CYS A 209 -16.65 10.66 -11.12
C CYS A 209 -17.88 11.55 -10.88
N ALA A 210 -19.11 11.05 -11.03
CA ALA A 210 -20.30 11.78 -10.64
C ALA A 210 -20.49 11.84 -9.12
N ALA A 211 -19.94 10.85 -8.39
CA ALA A 211 -20.07 10.74 -6.94
C ALA A 211 -18.79 10.18 -6.28
N PRO A 212 -17.62 10.82 -6.46
CA PRO A 212 -16.39 10.39 -5.80
C PRO A 212 -16.50 10.51 -4.28
N LEU A 213 -15.81 9.63 -3.54
CA LEU A 213 -15.81 9.64 -2.07
C LEU A 213 -14.99 10.81 -1.53
N ASP A 214 -15.58 11.56 -0.60
CA ASP A 214 -14.88 12.62 0.11
C ASP A 214 -13.93 12.03 1.15
N ILE A 215 -12.62 12.15 0.91
CA ILE A 215 -11.56 11.74 1.83
C ILE A 215 -10.88 12.96 2.48
N SER A 216 -11.50 14.15 2.43
CA SER A 216 -10.99 15.39 3.04
C SER A 216 -10.86 15.33 4.57
N ALA A 217 -11.22 14.22 5.22
CA ALA A 217 -10.89 13.96 6.62
C ALA A 217 -9.45 13.41 6.79
N GLY A 218 -8.93 12.70 5.78
CA GLY A 218 -7.62 12.02 5.86
C GLY A 218 -7.74 10.71 6.62
N GLY A 219 -6.61 10.01 6.75
CA GLY A 219 -6.57 8.67 7.35
C GLY A 219 -6.90 7.58 6.35
N THR A 220 -7.40 6.46 6.86
CA THR A 220 -7.53 5.19 6.12
C THR A 220 -8.97 4.93 5.71
N PHE A 221 -9.15 4.57 4.44
CA PHE A 221 -10.43 4.28 3.80
C PHE A 221 -10.37 2.88 3.19
N THR A 222 -11.42 2.09 3.40
CA THR A 222 -11.50 0.72 2.89
C THR A 222 -12.73 0.53 2.03
N GLY A 223 -12.65 -0.33 1.03
CA GLY A 223 -13.77 -0.67 0.15
C GLY A 223 -13.38 -1.83 -0.77
N SER A 224 -14.13 -2.00 -1.86
CA SER A 224 -13.83 -3.02 -2.86
C SER A 224 -14.09 -2.49 -4.27
N THR A 225 -13.18 -2.73 -5.21
CA THR A 225 -13.36 -2.45 -6.64
C THR A 225 -13.97 -3.62 -7.40
N ALA A 226 -14.22 -4.76 -6.76
CA ALA A 226 -14.63 -6.01 -7.44
C ALA A 226 -15.89 -5.89 -8.31
N THR A 227 -16.81 -4.98 -7.96
CA THR A 227 -18.08 -4.72 -8.68
C THR A 227 -18.15 -3.30 -9.22
N MET A 228 -17.00 -2.62 -9.34
CA MET A 228 -16.92 -1.27 -9.89
C MET A 228 -16.76 -1.34 -11.41
N ALA A 229 -17.27 -0.31 -12.09
CA ALA A 229 -17.02 -0.09 -13.50
C ALA A 229 -15.57 0.35 -13.71
N ASN A 230 -15.15 0.29 -14.97
CA ASN A 230 -13.87 0.87 -15.38
C ASN A 230 -14.12 2.22 -16.07
N ASP A 231 -14.10 3.28 -15.27
CA ASP A 231 -14.45 4.64 -15.65
C ASP A 231 -13.23 5.57 -15.80
N ALA A 232 -12.04 5.13 -15.39
CA ALA A 232 -10.82 5.94 -15.40
C ALA A 232 -10.26 6.05 -16.82
N GLY A 233 -10.36 7.27 -17.37
CA GLY A 233 -9.86 7.60 -18.69
C GLY A 233 -8.32 7.65 -18.78
N ALA A 234 -7.79 7.51 -19.99
CA ALA A 234 -6.38 7.77 -20.31
C ALA A 234 -6.04 9.29 -20.15
N PRO A 235 -4.77 9.65 -19.84
CA PRO A 235 -3.57 8.81 -19.84
C PRO A 235 -3.19 8.23 -18.48
N ARG A 236 -2.93 6.93 -18.44
CA ARG A 236 -2.38 6.18 -17.31
C ARG A 236 -0.84 6.12 -17.45
N THR A 237 -0.12 7.15 -17.02
CA THR A 237 1.30 7.33 -17.41
C THR A 237 2.26 6.31 -16.77
N CYS A 238 1.89 5.75 -15.61
CA CYS A 238 2.69 4.74 -14.92
C CYS A 238 2.20 3.30 -15.14
N VAL A 239 1.24 3.06 -16.04
CA VAL A 239 0.82 1.71 -16.45
C VAL A 239 1.42 1.39 -17.82
N SER A 240 2.26 0.36 -17.87
CA SER A 240 3.07 0.04 -19.07
C SER A 240 2.41 -0.94 -20.05
N THR A 241 1.16 -1.33 -19.81
CA THR A 241 0.43 -2.17 -20.76
C THR A 241 -0.08 -1.32 -21.94
N ASP A 242 0.29 -1.69 -23.17
CA ASP A 242 -0.19 -1.07 -24.41
C ASP A 242 -0.95 -2.12 -25.26
N PRO A 243 -2.28 -1.97 -25.45
CA PRO A 243 -3.13 -0.96 -24.83
C PRO A 243 -3.28 -1.22 -23.32
N PRO A 244 -3.53 -0.18 -22.51
CA PRO A 244 -3.81 -0.37 -21.10
C PRO A 244 -5.02 -1.29 -20.98
N THR A 245 -4.87 -2.40 -20.25
CA THR A 245 -5.99 -3.28 -19.90
C THR A 245 -6.70 -2.64 -18.74
N PRO A 246 -7.89 -2.06 -18.95
CA PRO A 246 -8.43 -1.18 -17.96
C PRO A 246 -9.16 -2.04 -16.91
N ALA A 247 -8.99 -1.71 -15.64
CA ALA A 247 -9.49 -2.46 -14.49
C ALA A 247 -10.54 -1.63 -13.74
N PRO A 248 -11.38 -2.27 -12.90
CA PRO A 248 -12.32 -1.55 -12.05
C PRO A 248 -11.63 -0.49 -11.19
N ASP A 249 -12.22 0.70 -11.13
CA ASP A 249 -11.62 1.87 -10.47
C ASP A 249 -12.54 2.51 -9.43
N ALA A 250 -11.90 3.14 -8.44
CA ALA A 250 -12.55 3.88 -7.37
C ALA A 250 -12.06 5.33 -7.37
N PHE A 251 -13.00 6.28 -7.27
CA PHE A 251 -12.72 7.71 -7.32
C PHE A 251 -12.92 8.37 -5.98
N PHE A 252 -11.94 9.15 -5.57
CA PHE A 252 -11.98 9.91 -4.32
C PHE A 252 -11.65 11.37 -4.61
N PHE A 253 -12.00 12.26 -3.70
CA PHE A 253 -11.53 13.63 -3.72
C PHE A 253 -11.14 14.10 -2.33
N PHE A 254 -10.22 15.05 -2.27
CA PHE A 254 -9.90 15.78 -1.05
C PHE A 254 -9.79 17.27 -1.34
N ASP A 255 -10.25 18.07 -0.39
CA ASP A 255 -10.12 19.52 -0.39
C ASP A 255 -9.00 19.93 0.57
N LEU A 256 -8.05 20.71 0.07
CA LEU A 256 -7.01 21.38 0.86
C LEU A 256 -7.42 22.82 1.15
N THR A 257 -7.36 23.23 2.41
CA THR A 257 -7.66 24.61 2.85
C THR A 257 -6.45 25.53 2.82
N GLU A 258 -5.25 24.97 2.75
CA GLU A 258 -3.97 25.67 2.71
C GLU A 258 -2.94 24.88 1.89
N THR A 259 -1.77 25.47 1.64
CA THR A 259 -0.70 24.77 0.95
C THR A 259 -0.22 23.58 1.78
N SER A 260 -0.35 22.38 1.24
CA SER A 260 -0.11 21.13 1.97
C SER A 260 0.80 20.19 1.19
N ASP A 261 1.54 19.36 1.92
CA ASP A 261 2.13 18.14 1.37
C ASP A 261 1.15 16.98 1.57
N VAL A 262 1.12 16.08 0.60
CA VAL A 262 0.18 14.97 0.53
C VAL A 262 0.94 13.68 0.22
N PHE A 263 0.64 12.64 0.99
CA PHE A 263 1.07 11.28 0.71
C PHE A 263 -0.16 10.37 0.68
N VAL A 264 -0.42 9.78 -0.49
CA VAL A 264 -1.48 8.80 -0.70
C VAL A 264 -0.83 7.45 -0.91
N ASN A 265 -1.32 6.39 -0.28
CA ASN A 265 -0.88 5.03 -0.58
C ASN A 265 -2.01 4.02 -0.44
N SER A 266 -1.88 2.87 -1.10
CA SER A 266 -2.85 1.78 -1.08
C SER A 266 -2.41 0.58 -0.22
N SER A 267 -1.50 0.81 0.74
CA SER A 267 -0.90 -0.28 1.51
C SER A 267 -1.95 -1.14 2.24
N GLY A 268 -1.86 -2.45 2.08
CA GLY A 268 -2.82 -3.41 2.64
C GLY A 268 -4.01 -3.68 1.72
N SER A 269 -3.89 -3.39 0.43
CA SER A 269 -4.85 -3.84 -0.58
C SER A 269 -4.58 -5.30 -0.97
N PHE A 270 -5.60 -5.99 -1.49
CA PHE A 270 -5.52 -7.42 -1.81
C PHE A 270 -5.23 -7.72 -3.29
N PHE A 271 -4.91 -6.70 -4.08
CA PHE A 271 -4.63 -6.79 -5.51
C PHE A 271 -3.54 -5.80 -5.90
N ASP A 272 -3.02 -5.94 -7.11
CA ASP A 272 -2.00 -5.05 -7.68
C ASP A 272 -2.62 -3.71 -8.06
N THR A 273 -2.36 -2.69 -7.24
CA THR A 273 -3.02 -1.39 -7.35
C THR A 273 -2.24 -0.41 -8.22
N VAL A 274 -2.96 0.56 -8.78
CA VAL A 274 -2.37 1.78 -9.34
C VAL A 274 -3.06 2.98 -8.72
N VAL A 275 -2.29 3.96 -8.25
CA VAL A 275 -2.82 5.21 -7.68
C VAL A 275 -2.43 6.40 -8.54
N TYR A 276 -3.43 7.18 -8.93
CA TYR A 276 -3.28 8.46 -9.62
C TYR A 276 -3.79 9.59 -8.74
N VAL A 277 -3.09 10.71 -8.73
CA VAL A 277 -3.57 11.95 -8.12
C VAL A 277 -3.63 13.05 -9.17
N GLY A 278 -4.78 13.71 -9.29
CA GLY A 278 -5.05 14.67 -10.37
C GLY A 278 -5.86 15.90 -9.94
N ARG A 279 -5.95 16.88 -10.84
CA ARG A 279 -6.75 18.12 -10.66
C ARG A 279 -8.22 17.96 -11.04
N THR A 280 -8.54 16.94 -11.81
CA THR A 280 -9.90 16.61 -12.25
C THR A 280 -10.16 15.15 -11.96
N CYS A 281 -11.41 14.77 -11.71
CA CYS A 281 -11.72 13.37 -11.48
C CYS A 281 -11.36 12.53 -12.72
N GLY A 282 -10.60 11.45 -12.52
CA GLY A 282 -10.11 10.59 -13.61
C GLY A 282 -9.14 11.24 -14.60
N GLY A 283 -8.50 12.37 -14.25
CA GLY A 283 -7.56 13.02 -15.17
C GLY A 283 -6.79 14.21 -14.60
N GLY A 284 -6.03 14.90 -15.45
CA GLY A 284 -5.21 16.04 -15.03
C GLY A 284 -4.13 15.64 -14.02
N GLU A 285 -3.45 14.53 -14.32
CA GLU A 285 -2.46 13.86 -13.48
C GLU A 285 -1.37 14.83 -12.96
N LEU A 286 -1.10 14.72 -11.67
CA LEU A 286 -0.01 15.38 -10.95
C LEU A 286 1.05 14.37 -10.50
N GLY A 287 0.63 13.14 -10.23
CA GLY A 287 1.49 12.02 -9.88
C GLY A 287 0.76 10.70 -10.07
N CYS A 288 1.52 9.65 -10.34
CA CYS A 288 1.07 8.30 -10.62
C CYS A 288 2.09 7.34 -10.02
N ASN A 289 1.62 6.26 -9.40
CA ASN A 289 2.47 5.15 -8.99
C ASN A 289 1.68 3.83 -9.09
N ASP A 290 2.39 2.76 -9.42
CA ASP A 290 1.86 1.40 -9.58
C ASP A 290 2.38 0.55 -8.41
N ASP A 291 3.66 0.20 -8.44
CA ASP A 291 4.34 -0.33 -7.26
C ASP A 291 5.00 0.78 -6.44
N MET A 292 4.85 0.76 -5.10
CA MET A 292 5.73 1.48 -4.17
C MET A 292 7.12 0.84 -4.14
N ASP A 293 7.80 0.89 -5.28
CA ASP A 293 9.23 0.71 -5.39
C ASP A 293 9.89 2.05 -5.05
N PRO A 294 10.58 2.18 -3.91
CA PRO A 294 11.34 3.40 -3.64
C PRO A 294 12.45 3.57 -4.68
N PRO A 295 12.94 4.81 -4.90
CA PRO A 295 13.82 5.13 -6.01
C PRO A 295 15.04 4.19 -6.08
N GLY A 296 15.13 3.40 -7.15
CA GLY A 296 16.24 2.47 -7.38
C GLY A 296 15.89 0.98 -7.26
N GLY A 297 14.64 0.63 -6.97
CA GLY A 297 14.11 -0.73 -7.11
C GLY A 297 14.18 -1.22 -8.55
N SER A 298 14.88 -2.34 -8.79
CA SER A 298 14.74 -3.11 -10.02
C SER A 298 13.48 -3.94 -9.85
N GLY A 299 12.37 -3.58 -10.52
CA GLY A 299 11.02 -4.16 -10.43
C GLY A 299 10.94 -5.69 -10.48
N THR A 300 11.41 -6.33 -9.41
CA THR A 300 11.60 -7.78 -9.25
C THR A 300 11.26 -8.25 -7.84
N THR A 301 10.91 -7.30 -6.95
CA THR A 301 10.35 -7.53 -5.61
C THR A 301 9.19 -6.55 -5.42
N SER A 302 8.20 -6.62 -6.30
CA SER A 302 7.10 -5.66 -6.37
C SER A 302 6.23 -5.79 -5.13
N TYR A 303 6.30 -4.76 -4.28
CA TYR A 303 5.29 -4.51 -3.28
C TYR A 303 4.11 -3.88 -4.04
N LEU A 304 3.10 -4.71 -4.31
CA LEU A 304 2.00 -4.47 -5.27
C LEU A 304 1.02 -3.34 -4.87
N ASP A 305 1.33 -2.62 -3.79
CA ASP A 305 0.58 -1.46 -3.38
C ASP A 305 1.28 -0.18 -3.89
N SER A 306 0.52 0.80 -4.34
CA SER A 306 1.00 2.08 -4.84
C SER A 306 1.10 3.18 -3.79
N GLY A 307 1.87 4.22 -4.11
CA GLY A 307 2.01 5.41 -3.28
C GLY A 307 2.51 6.63 -4.05
N VAL A 308 1.83 7.77 -3.84
CA VAL A 308 2.10 9.03 -4.50
C VAL A 308 2.34 10.12 -3.46
N THR A 309 3.53 10.73 -3.49
CA THR A 309 3.86 11.92 -2.68
C THR A 309 3.84 13.17 -3.55
N LEU A 310 3.04 14.16 -3.16
CA LEU A 310 2.96 15.49 -3.80
C LEU A 310 3.27 16.57 -2.78
N ARG A 311 4.15 17.50 -3.13
CA ARG A 311 4.63 18.55 -2.22
C ARG A 311 4.11 19.93 -2.61
N GLY A 312 3.78 20.74 -1.61
CA GLY A 312 3.37 22.13 -1.79
C GLY A 312 2.13 22.31 -2.67
N LEU A 313 1.17 21.38 -2.59
CA LEU A 313 -0.11 21.52 -3.28
C LEU A 313 -0.86 22.71 -2.70
N ALA A 314 -1.22 23.68 -3.54
CA ALA A 314 -2.00 24.84 -3.13
C ALA A 314 -3.39 24.44 -2.59
N ALA A 315 -4.02 25.33 -1.84
CA ALA A 315 -5.42 25.15 -1.44
C ALA A 315 -6.32 24.92 -2.66
N GLY A 316 -7.23 23.95 -2.57
CA GLY A 316 -8.10 23.54 -3.66
C GLY A 316 -8.50 22.07 -3.59
N ARG A 317 -9.33 21.66 -4.55
CA ARG A 317 -9.78 20.28 -4.70
C ARG A 317 -8.82 19.46 -5.56
N TYR A 318 -8.56 18.24 -5.13
CA TYR A 318 -7.80 17.23 -5.84
C TYR A 318 -8.57 15.91 -5.86
N TYR A 319 -8.23 15.04 -6.79
CA TYR A 319 -8.87 13.75 -6.97
C TYR A 319 -7.83 12.64 -6.89
N VAL A 320 -8.24 11.52 -6.33
CA VAL A 320 -7.48 10.26 -6.32
C VAL A 320 -8.26 9.24 -7.13
N THR A 321 -7.59 8.54 -8.02
CA THR A 321 -8.11 7.34 -8.68
C THR A 321 -7.30 6.16 -8.17
N LEU A 322 -7.97 5.18 -7.58
CA LEU A 322 -7.40 3.88 -7.26
C LEU A 322 -7.91 2.90 -8.32
N ASP A 323 -7.01 2.15 -8.92
CA ASP A 323 -7.26 1.30 -10.07
C ASP A 323 -6.48 -0.02 -9.91
N GLY A 324 -6.73 -0.99 -10.77
CA GLY A 324 -5.93 -2.20 -10.90
C GLY A 324 -4.85 -2.08 -11.97
N TRP A 325 -3.69 -2.71 -11.76
CA TRP A 325 -2.62 -2.76 -12.77
C TRP A 325 -3.05 -3.45 -14.08
N ALA A 326 -3.91 -4.48 -13.97
CA ALA A 326 -4.43 -5.23 -15.09
C ALA A 326 -5.92 -5.55 -14.89
N ALA A 327 -6.62 -5.95 -15.95
CA ALA A 327 -8.08 -6.14 -15.95
C ALA A 327 -8.60 -7.19 -14.93
N ASP A 328 -7.75 -8.08 -14.43
CA ASP A 328 -8.08 -9.06 -13.38
C ASP A 328 -7.66 -8.62 -11.97
N GLN A 329 -7.09 -7.43 -11.82
CA GLN A 329 -6.64 -6.85 -10.56
C GLN A 329 -7.74 -5.97 -9.98
N ALA A 330 -8.66 -6.60 -9.27
CA ALA A 330 -9.72 -5.93 -8.53
C ALA A 330 -9.99 -6.67 -7.23
N GLY A 331 -10.54 -5.97 -6.24
CA GLY A 331 -10.86 -6.57 -4.96
C GLY A 331 -10.90 -5.56 -3.83
N ASP A 332 -10.74 -6.06 -2.62
CA ASP A 332 -10.75 -5.24 -1.42
C ASP A 332 -9.49 -4.35 -1.38
N TYR A 333 -9.71 -3.07 -1.15
CA TYR A 333 -8.66 -2.07 -1.06
C TYR A 333 -8.59 -1.43 0.31
N THR A 334 -7.38 -0.98 0.63
CA THR A 334 -7.10 0.01 1.66
C THR A 334 -6.47 1.22 0.97
N LEU A 335 -6.97 2.42 1.21
CA LEU A 335 -6.42 3.68 0.70
C LEU A 335 -6.19 4.63 1.88
N THR A 336 -4.95 5.06 2.07
CA THR A 336 -4.57 5.98 3.15
C THR A 336 -4.17 7.34 2.58
N LEU A 337 -4.76 8.41 3.12
CA LEU A 337 -4.41 9.80 2.79
C LEU A 337 -3.82 10.49 4.01
N TYR A 338 -2.53 10.79 3.93
CA TYR A 338 -1.88 11.76 4.81
C TYR A 338 -1.84 13.11 4.11
N ARG A 339 -2.28 14.16 4.83
CA ARG A 339 -2.11 15.54 4.39
C ARG A 339 -1.69 16.39 5.56
N THR A 340 -0.69 17.22 5.33
CA THR A 340 -0.18 18.11 6.37
C THR A 340 0.20 19.45 5.76
N PRO A 341 0.11 20.56 6.51
CA PRO A 341 0.61 21.84 6.04
C PRO A 341 2.05 21.68 5.54
N ALA A 342 2.37 22.31 4.41
CA ALA A 342 3.64 22.08 3.72
C ALA A 342 4.81 22.41 4.65
N ALA A 343 5.77 21.48 4.71
CA ALA A 343 6.81 21.49 5.73
C ALA A 343 8.17 21.06 5.17
N ALA A 344 9.17 20.95 6.05
CA ALA A 344 10.43 20.34 5.66
C ALA A 344 10.19 18.88 5.22
N ASN A 345 11.04 18.37 4.32
CA ASN A 345 10.94 16.97 3.91
C ASN A 345 11.22 16.05 5.10
N GLY A 346 10.36 15.06 5.33
CA GLY A 346 10.42 14.18 6.48
C GLY A 346 9.92 14.82 7.78
N ASP A 347 9.31 16.00 7.75
CA ASP A 347 8.77 16.62 8.97
C ASP A 347 7.47 15.93 9.42
N ARG A 348 6.67 15.45 8.46
CA ARG A 348 5.32 14.96 8.71
C ARG A 348 4.93 13.83 7.77
N CYS A 349 3.85 13.13 8.12
CA CYS A 349 3.29 12.02 7.36
C CYS A 349 2.77 12.38 5.96
N GLY A 350 2.53 13.67 5.66
CA GLY A 350 2.24 14.13 4.29
C GLY A 350 3.46 14.18 3.37
N ASN A 351 4.68 14.10 3.90
CA ASN A 351 5.93 14.14 3.13
C ASN A 351 7.06 13.33 3.79
N PRO A 352 6.85 12.04 4.11
CA PRO A 352 7.85 11.21 4.76
C PRO A 352 8.98 10.85 3.79
N ILE A 353 10.19 10.66 4.32
CA ILE A 353 11.36 10.30 3.50
C ILE A 353 11.39 8.79 3.26
N ALA A 354 11.41 8.37 1.98
CA ALA A 354 11.53 6.96 1.62
C ALA A 354 12.94 6.41 1.96
N ILE A 355 12.99 5.22 2.56
CA ILE A 355 14.20 4.40 2.71
C ILE A 355 14.10 3.24 1.71
N ALA A 356 14.99 3.22 0.71
CA ALA A 356 14.97 2.17 -0.31
C ALA A 356 15.49 0.81 0.22
N PRO A 357 15.00 -0.34 -0.27
CA PRO A 357 15.57 -1.65 0.00
C PRO A 357 17.06 -1.70 -0.29
N GLY A 358 17.82 -2.41 0.54
CA GLY A 358 19.28 -2.46 0.45
C GLY A 358 19.99 -1.18 0.94
N THR A 359 19.28 -0.14 1.36
CA THR A 359 19.89 0.99 2.06
C THR A 359 20.53 0.50 3.35
N THR A 360 21.82 0.77 3.52
CA THR A 360 22.58 0.37 4.72
C THR A 360 22.82 1.53 5.68
N THR A 361 22.68 2.76 5.20
CA THR A 361 22.89 3.97 6.01
C THR A 361 22.05 5.12 5.47
N VAL A 362 21.36 5.81 6.37
CA VAL A 362 20.69 7.10 6.13
C VAL A 362 21.38 8.16 6.98
N SER A 363 21.45 9.40 6.52
CA SER A 363 21.96 10.53 7.30
C SER A 363 21.02 11.70 7.19
N GLY A 364 20.85 12.44 8.28
CA GLY A 364 19.89 13.53 8.35
C GLY A 364 20.21 14.50 9.49
N ASP A 365 19.35 15.49 9.65
CA ASP A 365 19.39 16.47 10.73
C ASP A 365 17.94 16.75 11.15
N THR A 366 17.62 16.60 12.42
CA THR A 366 16.27 16.84 12.95
C THR A 366 16.03 18.32 13.29
N CYS A 367 17.06 19.16 13.34
CA CYS A 367 16.88 20.57 13.73
C CYS A 367 15.97 21.41 12.82
N PRO A 368 15.87 21.16 11.49
CA PRO A 368 14.91 21.85 10.63
C PRO A 368 13.46 21.38 10.80
N LEU A 369 13.24 20.28 11.52
CA LEU A 369 11.95 19.62 11.70
C LEU A 369 11.25 20.17 12.95
N SER A 370 9.99 19.82 13.14
CA SER A 370 9.12 20.31 14.19
C SER A 370 8.65 19.13 15.08
N PRO A 371 8.33 19.37 16.37
CA PRO A 371 7.97 18.32 17.31
C PRO A 371 6.47 17.98 17.24
N GLU A 372 6.07 17.21 16.25
CA GLU A 372 4.66 16.88 16.01
C GLU A 372 4.21 15.61 16.69
N THR A 373 5.11 14.65 16.85
CA THR A 373 4.78 13.32 17.33
C THR A 373 5.62 12.92 18.54
N ALA A 374 5.12 11.94 19.28
CA ALA A 374 5.74 11.43 20.50
C ALA A 374 5.52 9.92 20.58
N ALA A 375 6.45 9.22 21.22
CA ALA A 375 6.42 7.77 21.36
C ALA A 375 6.10 7.33 22.79
N THR A 376 5.77 6.05 22.98
CA THR A 376 5.38 5.55 24.30
C THR A 376 6.53 5.51 25.30
N CYS A 377 7.77 5.37 24.83
CA CYS A 377 8.97 5.45 25.67
C CYS A 377 9.60 6.85 25.76
N GLY A 378 8.90 7.91 25.35
CA GLY A 378 9.39 9.28 25.44
C GLY A 378 9.34 10.02 24.11
N GLY A 379 10.17 11.06 23.97
CA GLY A 379 10.20 11.88 22.76
C GLY A 379 9.01 12.85 22.69
N ALA A 380 9.32 14.08 22.28
CA ALA A 380 8.38 15.19 22.01
C ALA A 380 9.23 16.39 21.57
N ARG A 381 10.24 16.10 20.76
CA ARG A 381 11.22 17.05 20.21
C ARG A 381 11.18 16.89 18.71
N ASN A 382 12.07 17.56 18.00
CA ASN A 382 12.00 17.60 16.56
C ASN A 382 12.17 16.19 16.01
N ASP A 383 11.15 15.70 15.30
CA ASP A 383 11.07 14.33 14.82
C ASP A 383 11.14 14.26 13.29
N GLY A 384 11.87 13.26 12.79
CA GLY A 384 11.97 12.95 11.38
C GLY A 384 11.23 11.69 11.02
N VAL A 385 10.30 11.80 10.06
CA VAL A 385 9.44 10.73 9.57
C VAL A 385 10.03 10.11 8.29
N TYR A 386 10.25 8.81 8.36
CA TYR A 386 10.71 7.97 7.27
C TYR A 386 9.70 6.87 6.99
N TRP A 387 9.64 6.39 5.75
CA TRP A 387 8.83 5.21 5.42
C TRP A 387 9.64 4.19 4.61
N PHE A 388 9.23 2.93 4.69
CA PHE A 388 9.78 1.83 3.92
C PHE A 388 8.75 0.71 3.76
N THR A 389 8.97 -0.17 2.79
CA THR A 389 8.13 -1.34 2.54
C THR A 389 8.86 -2.63 2.89
N VAL A 390 8.08 -3.62 3.33
CA VAL A 390 8.52 -4.99 3.57
C VAL A 390 7.67 -5.87 2.66
N GLY A 391 8.30 -6.58 1.71
CA GLY A 391 7.56 -7.47 0.79
C GLY A 391 7.38 -8.92 1.28
N ALA A 392 8.07 -9.30 2.36
CA ALA A 392 8.01 -10.63 2.95
C ALA A 392 8.47 -10.55 4.40
N THR A 393 7.87 -11.36 5.28
CA THR A 393 8.17 -11.36 6.71
C THR A 393 9.67 -11.43 6.97
N ARG A 394 10.23 -10.42 7.63
CA ARG A 394 11.67 -10.32 7.91
C ARG A 394 11.94 -9.47 9.14
N THR A 395 13.12 -9.67 9.74
CA THR A 395 13.61 -8.79 10.81
C THR A 395 14.32 -7.60 10.21
N VAL A 396 13.86 -6.40 10.59
CA VAL A 396 14.47 -5.12 10.22
C VAL A 396 15.09 -4.52 11.48
N SER A 397 16.24 -3.85 11.35
CA SER A 397 16.85 -3.11 12.45
C SER A 397 17.35 -1.75 12.03
N PHE A 398 17.22 -0.80 12.96
CA PHE A 398 17.59 0.60 12.83
C PHE A 398 18.47 0.98 14.02
N SER A 399 19.53 1.75 13.80
CA SER A 399 20.48 2.09 14.86
C SER A 399 21.10 3.45 14.63
N THR A 400 20.93 4.37 15.58
CA THR A 400 21.61 5.67 15.61
C THR A 400 22.91 5.64 16.41
N CYS A 401 23.35 4.46 16.90
CA CYS A 401 24.66 4.25 17.56
C CYS A 401 25.85 4.60 16.64
N SER A 402 26.09 5.89 16.38
CA SER A 402 27.15 6.39 15.54
C SER A 402 27.74 7.65 16.16
N ALA A 403 29.05 7.84 16.04
CA ALA A 403 29.70 9.08 16.46
C ALA A 403 29.26 10.29 15.61
N ALA A 404 28.61 10.06 14.47
CA ALA A 404 27.99 11.10 13.66
C ALA A 404 26.61 11.54 14.20
N THR A 405 26.02 10.79 15.14
CA THR A 405 24.81 11.21 15.86
C THR A 405 25.21 12.13 17.00
N THR A 406 24.82 13.40 16.89
CA THR A 406 25.30 14.48 17.76
C THR A 406 24.33 14.87 18.87
N PHE A 407 23.26 14.12 19.04
CA PHE A 407 22.24 14.33 20.05
C PHE A 407 21.82 12.99 20.66
N ASP A 408 21.11 13.06 21.77
CA ASP A 408 20.49 11.90 22.43
C ASP A 408 19.22 11.56 21.64
N SER A 409 19.32 10.50 20.83
CA SER A 409 18.31 10.13 19.86
C SER A 409 17.24 9.25 20.48
N MET A 410 16.12 9.13 19.79
CA MET A 410 15.09 8.16 20.06
C MET A 410 14.59 7.61 18.73
N LEU A 411 14.30 6.31 18.70
CA LEU A 411 13.71 5.65 17.54
C LEU A 411 12.38 5.03 17.94
N TYR A 412 11.39 5.14 17.06
CA TYR A 412 10.16 4.36 17.17
C TYR A 412 9.58 4.05 15.80
N LEU A 413 8.78 2.99 15.75
CA LEU A 413 8.23 2.41 14.54
C LEU A 413 6.72 2.31 14.66
N ARG A 414 5.99 2.71 13.62
CA ARG A 414 4.53 2.60 13.53
C ARG A 414 4.09 1.89 12.26
N SER A 415 2.95 1.22 12.29
CA SER A 415 2.29 0.69 11.09
C SER A 415 1.38 1.72 10.40
N ASP A 416 0.94 2.75 11.12
CA ASP A 416 0.25 3.92 10.58
C ASP A 416 1.00 5.18 11.06
N CYS A 417 1.25 6.11 10.14
CA CYS A 417 2.13 7.23 10.43
C CYS A 417 1.52 8.18 11.48
N ASP A 418 0.23 8.51 11.34
CA ASP A 418 -0.46 9.51 12.16
C ASP A 418 -1.23 8.89 13.34
N ASP A 419 -1.38 7.56 13.40
CA ASP A 419 -1.97 6.87 14.55
C ASP A 419 -0.92 6.41 15.57
N ALA A 420 -0.85 7.13 16.70
CA ALA A 420 0.04 6.80 17.81
C ALA A 420 -0.24 5.43 18.45
N SER A 421 -1.45 4.88 18.32
CA SER A 421 -1.79 3.55 18.85
C SER A 421 -1.20 2.40 18.02
N SER A 422 -0.70 2.71 16.82
CA SER A 422 -0.07 1.77 15.91
C SER A 422 1.44 1.57 16.14
N GLU A 423 1.98 2.09 17.25
CA GLU A 423 3.38 1.92 17.63
C GLU A 423 3.72 0.45 17.87
N LEU A 424 4.69 -0.05 17.10
CA LEU A 424 5.13 -1.44 17.12
C LEU A 424 6.36 -1.65 18.00
N ALA A 425 7.25 -0.66 18.02
CA ALA A 425 8.48 -0.71 18.80
C ALA A 425 8.97 0.71 19.06
N CYS A 426 9.59 0.91 20.22
CA CYS A 426 10.22 2.17 20.55
C CYS A 426 11.46 1.92 21.41
N ASN A 427 12.47 2.77 21.26
CA ASN A 427 13.66 2.76 22.09
C ASN A 427 14.30 4.15 22.12
N GLU A 428 14.53 4.67 23.32
CA GLU A 428 15.28 5.90 23.57
C GLU A 428 16.78 5.60 23.63
N ASP A 429 17.20 4.70 24.53
CA ASP A 429 18.60 4.42 24.78
C ASP A 429 18.94 2.93 24.62
N ASP A 430 19.94 2.63 23.81
CA ASP A 430 20.58 1.32 23.79
C ASP A 430 21.93 1.36 24.53
N ALA A 431 21.98 0.66 25.67
CA ALA A 431 23.19 0.56 26.50
C ALA A 431 24.40 -0.08 25.79
N SER A 432 24.20 -0.74 24.64
CA SER A 432 25.26 -1.30 23.80
C SER A 432 25.89 -0.27 22.85
N CYS A 433 25.29 0.93 22.70
CA CYS A 433 25.92 2.02 21.96
C CYS A 433 27.17 2.51 22.70
N ALA A 434 28.34 1.98 22.33
CA ALA A 434 29.63 2.37 22.92
C ALA A 434 30.13 3.76 22.46
N VAL A 435 29.39 4.45 21.58
CA VAL A 435 29.73 5.73 20.95
C VAL A 435 28.51 6.66 20.94
N GLY A 436 28.71 7.94 21.22
CA GLY A 436 27.67 8.97 21.10
C GLY A 436 27.12 9.50 22.44
N THR A 437 26.00 10.21 22.35
CA THR A 437 25.34 10.98 23.41
C THR A 437 24.05 10.36 23.96
N GLY A 438 23.81 9.07 23.73
CA GLY A 438 22.51 8.40 23.96
C GLY A 438 21.96 7.90 22.62
N GLY A 439 22.53 6.82 22.11
CA GLY A 439 22.13 6.27 20.81
C GLY A 439 21.02 5.23 21.01
N SER A 440 20.14 5.11 20.03
CA SER A 440 19.01 4.16 20.08
C SER A 440 19.17 3.08 19.04
N ARG A 441 18.55 1.93 19.30
CA ARG A 441 18.47 0.81 18.36
C ARG A 441 17.13 0.10 18.46
N LEU A 442 16.54 -0.19 17.32
CA LEU A 442 15.34 -1.01 17.17
C LEU A 442 15.65 -2.26 16.36
N SER A 443 15.00 -3.36 16.70
CA SER A 443 15.00 -4.58 15.90
C SER A 443 13.64 -5.28 16.06
N THR A 444 12.95 -5.53 14.96
CA THR A 444 11.58 -6.06 14.97
C THR A 444 11.35 -6.94 13.75
N SER A 445 10.61 -8.03 13.94
CA SER A 445 10.10 -8.85 12.85
C SER A 445 8.81 -8.24 12.31
N LEU A 446 8.81 -7.86 11.04
CA LEU A 446 7.70 -7.20 10.37
C LEU A 446 7.12 -8.13 9.31
N GLU A 447 5.79 -8.14 9.20
CA GLU A 447 5.06 -8.79 8.11
C GLU A 447 5.13 -7.94 6.83
N PRO A 448 4.61 -8.43 5.69
CA PRO A 448 4.50 -7.57 4.52
C PRO A 448 3.65 -6.33 4.80
N GLY A 449 4.12 -5.15 4.38
CA GLY A 449 3.44 -3.89 4.64
C GLY A 449 4.33 -2.66 4.46
N ILE A 450 3.71 -1.47 4.53
CA ILE A 450 4.42 -0.20 4.75
C ILE A 450 4.59 0.06 6.24
N TYR A 451 5.72 0.67 6.61
CA TYR A 451 6.00 1.07 7.99
C TYR A 451 6.67 2.43 8.04
N TYR A 452 6.47 3.12 9.17
CA TYR A 452 6.97 4.47 9.40
C TYR A 452 7.96 4.47 10.57
N LEU A 453 9.21 4.86 10.27
CA LEU A 453 10.26 5.02 11.27
C LEU A 453 10.39 6.50 11.63
N PHE A 454 10.44 6.76 12.92
CA PHE A 454 10.65 8.09 13.45
C PHE A 454 12.03 8.17 14.09
N VAL A 455 12.76 9.23 13.76
CA VAL A 455 14.01 9.63 14.42
C VAL A 455 13.74 10.91 15.19
N ASP A 456 13.60 10.80 16.50
CA ASP A 456 13.28 11.90 17.42
C ASP A 456 14.47 12.13 18.38
N ALA A 457 14.42 13.18 19.19
CA ALA A 457 15.38 13.47 20.25
C ALA A 457 14.77 13.25 21.64
N SER A 458 15.58 12.76 22.59
CA SER A 458 15.17 12.64 23.98
C SER A 458 14.69 13.97 24.54
N ALA A 459 13.60 13.94 25.30
CA ALA A 459 13.07 15.10 26.02
C ALA A 459 14.06 15.67 27.06
N THR A 460 15.06 14.86 27.47
CA THR A 460 16.07 15.23 28.48
C THR A 460 17.37 15.79 27.89
N ALA A 461 17.51 15.77 26.56
CA ALA A 461 18.68 16.25 25.83
C ALA A 461 18.76 17.79 25.79
N GLY A 462 19.97 18.33 26.00
CA GLY A 462 20.19 19.79 26.04
C GLY A 462 19.99 20.53 24.70
N SER A 463 20.14 19.86 23.55
CA SER A 463 19.99 20.46 22.22
C SER A 463 18.67 20.15 21.51
N GLY A 464 17.86 19.19 21.98
CA GLY A 464 16.53 18.87 21.44
C GLY A 464 16.46 18.46 19.95
N CYS A 465 17.58 18.45 19.24
CA CYS A 465 17.72 18.08 17.83
C CYS A 465 19.21 17.90 17.48
N GLY A 466 19.49 17.38 16.28
CA GLY A 466 20.85 17.42 15.71
C GLY A 466 21.03 16.52 14.48
N ALA A 467 22.28 16.45 14.02
CA ALA A 467 22.67 15.54 12.94
C ALA A 467 22.69 14.09 13.44
N PHE A 468 22.30 13.16 12.57
CA PHE A 468 22.34 11.72 12.83
C PHE A 468 22.85 10.91 11.66
N GLN A 469 23.31 9.71 11.98
CA GLN A 469 23.52 8.63 11.03
C GLN A 469 22.78 7.38 11.52
N LEU A 470 21.85 6.91 10.69
CA LEU A 470 21.02 5.75 10.94
C LEU A 470 21.59 4.57 10.16
N ALA A 471 22.09 3.55 10.86
CA ALA A 471 22.41 2.26 10.27
C ALA A 471 21.13 1.45 10.07
N VAL A 472 20.98 0.88 8.88
CA VAL A 472 19.80 0.13 8.45
C VAL A 472 20.22 -1.28 8.05
N THR A 473 19.52 -2.29 8.56
CA THR A 473 19.76 -3.69 8.20
C THR A 473 18.45 -4.44 8.04
N GLY A 474 18.38 -5.35 7.07
CA GLY A 474 17.21 -6.22 6.88
C GLY A 474 16.10 -5.64 6.01
N LEU A 475 16.30 -4.46 5.40
CA LEU A 475 15.41 -3.91 4.36
C LEU A 475 15.74 -4.45 2.97
#